data_AF-A0A4R8KSN9-F1
#
_entry.id   AF-A0A4R8KSN9-F1
#
_cell.length_a   1.000
_cell.length_b   1.000
_cell.length_c   1.000
_cell.angle_alpha   90.00
_cell.angle_beta   90.00
_cell.angle_gamma   90.00
#
_symmetry.space_group_name_H-M   'P 1'
#
loop_
_entity.id
_entity.type
_entity.pdbx_description
1 polymer ?
#
loop_
_entity_poly.entity_id
_entity_poly.type
_entity_poly.pdbx_seq_one_letter_code
_entity_poly.pdbx_strand_id
1 'polypeptide(L)'
;MHMPDTLPPTLSGAAHMLRSAYPGGMPDTAYFAVLALLYEHFSDRNLVELMAAVTGKDAATILNDIYACVSSKPEPSAIEATRHLLERHGLQAVCAED
;
A
#
# COMPACT_ATOMS: atom_id res chain seq x y z
N MET A 1 14.62 8.69 17.19
CA MET A 1 13.92 9.01 15.93
C MET A 1 14.69 8.35 14.80
N HIS A 2 14.24 7.18 14.35
CA HIS A 2 14.79 6.54 13.15
C HIS A 2 13.90 6.99 11.99
N MET A 3 14.41 7.88 11.15
CA MET A 3 13.87 8.09 9.82
C MET A 3 14.57 7.10 8.90
N PRO A 4 13.93 6.02 8.40
CA PRO A 4 14.45 5.34 7.24
C PRO A 4 14.00 6.14 6.01
N ASP A 5 14.58 7.32 5.81
CA ASP A 5 14.31 8.21 4.65
C ASP A 5 14.97 7.71 3.36
N THR A 6 14.98 6.40 3.14
CA THR A 6 15.33 5.83 1.84
C THR A 6 14.41 4.66 1.60
N LEU A 7 13.15 4.97 1.29
CA LEU A 7 12.29 4.02 0.61
C LEU A 7 13.08 3.53 -0.63
N PRO A 8 13.21 2.20 -0.84
CA PRO A 8 13.91 1.66 -1.99
C PRO A 8 13.47 2.32 -3.30
N PRO A 9 14.39 2.53 -4.27
CA PRO A 9 14.04 3.15 -5.55
C PRO A 9 12.89 2.44 -6.26
N THR A 10 12.84 1.10 -6.13
CA THR A 10 11.77 0.23 -6.65
C THR A 10 10.40 0.52 -6.06
N LEU A 11 10.34 1.03 -4.82
CA LEU A 11 9.07 1.36 -4.16
C LEU A 11 8.68 2.84 -4.34
N SER A 12 9.57 3.67 -4.89
CA SER A 12 9.33 5.10 -5.07
C SER A 12 8.17 5.38 -6.02
N GLY A 13 8.04 4.59 -7.09
CA GLY A 13 6.89 4.66 -8.02
C GLY A 13 5.56 4.37 -7.31
N ALA A 14 5.52 3.27 -6.54
CA ALA A 14 4.35 2.88 -5.76
C ALA A 14 3.96 3.95 -4.72
N ALA A 15 4.94 4.52 -4.02
CA ALA A 15 4.68 5.56 -3.02
C ALA A 15 4.17 6.85 -3.68
N HIS A 16 4.73 7.22 -4.82
CA HIS A 16 4.25 8.39 -5.57
C HIS A 16 2.82 8.21 -6.06
N MET A 17 2.49 7.02 -6.59
CA MET A 17 1.13 6.66 -6.97
C MET A 17 0.17 6.79 -5.78
N LEU A 18 0.48 6.19 -4.64
CA LEU A 18 -0.38 6.22 -3.45
C LEU A 18 -0.58 7.64 -2.91
N ARG A 19 0.48 8.46 -2.85
CA ARG A 19 0.37 9.87 -2.45
C ARG A 19 -0.46 10.70 -3.43
N SER A 20 -0.42 10.37 -4.72
CA SER A 20 -1.23 11.04 -5.74
C SER A 20 -2.70 10.64 -5.68
N ALA A 21 -2.99 9.38 -5.38
CA ALA A 21 -4.35 8.88 -5.18
C ALA A 21 -4.98 9.38 -3.87
N TYR A 22 -4.16 9.61 -2.84
CA TYR A 22 -4.59 10.06 -1.52
C TYR A 22 -3.83 11.32 -1.07
N PRO A 23 -4.03 12.48 -1.73
CA PRO A 23 -3.27 13.70 -1.43
C PRO A 23 -3.53 14.27 -0.03
N GLY A 24 -4.68 13.96 0.57
CA GLY A 24 -5.05 14.33 1.95
C GLY A 24 -4.67 13.29 3.00
N GLY A 25 -3.95 12.23 2.61
CA GLY A 25 -3.73 11.05 3.43
C GLY A 25 -4.72 9.92 3.13
N MET A 26 -4.29 8.70 3.41
CA MET A 26 -5.09 7.49 3.13
C MET A 26 -6.14 7.29 4.23
N PRO A 27 -7.44 7.23 3.90
CA PRO A 27 -8.48 6.96 4.89
C PRO A 27 -8.45 5.50 5.33
N ASP A 28 -8.91 5.22 6.55
CA ASP A 28 -8.96 3.86 7.12
C ASP A 28 -9.78 2.88 6.28
N THR A 29 -10.83 3.39 5.61
CA THR A 29 -11.67 2.60 4.70
C THR A 29 -10.92 2.13 3.45
N ALA A 30 -9.90 2.87 3.01
CA ALA A 30 -9.05 2.48 1.89
C ALA A 30 -7.83 1.69 2.35
N TYR A 31 -7.36 1.90 3.59
CA TYR A 31 -6.13 1.30 4.11
C TYR A 31 -6.07 -0.23 3.94
N PHE A 32 -7.09 -0.94 4.43
CA PHE A 32 -7.12 -2.40 4.32
C PHE A 32 -7.33 -2.90 2.89
N ALA A 33 -8.09 -2.15 2.07
CA ALA A 33 -8.26 -2.49 0.66
C ALA A 33 -6.95 -2.33 -0.12
N VAL A 34 -6.17 -1.29 0.16
CA VAL A 34 -4.83 -1.09 -0.41
C VAL A 34 -3.87 -2.18 0.06
N LEU A 35 -3.86 -2.53 1.35
CA LEU A 35 -3.05 -3.64 1.86
C LEU A 35 -3.36 -4.94 1.12
N ALA A 36 -4.63 -5.33 1.05
CA ALA A 36 -5.04 -6.56 0.37
C ALA A 36 -4.66 -6.57 -1.11
N LEU A 37 -4.89 -5.46 -1.80
CA LEU A 37 -4.60 -5.33 -3.23
C LEU A 37 -3.09 -5.42 -3.52
N LEU A 38 -2.27 -4.69 -2.77
CA LEU A 38 -0.82 -4.65 -2.99
C LEU A 38 -0.12 -5.90 -2.45
N TYR A 39 -0.72 -6.62 -1.51
CA TYR A 39 -0.19 -7.89 -1.00
C TYR A 39 -0.02 -8.94 -2.10
N GLU A 40 -0.84 -8.90 -3.15
CA GLU A 40 -0.71 -9.81 -4.31
C GLU A 40 0.55 -9.54 -5.16
N HIS A 41 1.16 -8.36 -5.01
CA HIS A 41 2.27 -7.89 -5.87
C HIS A 41 3.57 -7.61 -5.10
N PHE A 42 3.50 -7.41 -3.78
CA PHE A 42 4.64 -7.06 -2.95
C PHE A 42 4.87 -8.09 -1.86
N SER A 43 6.14 -8.36 -1.56
CA SER A 43 6.50 -9.09 -0.35
C SER A 43 6.07 -8.32 0.91
N ASP A 44 5.83 -9.03 2.02
CA ASP A 44 5.49 -8.44 3.33
C ASP A 44 6.41 -7.26 3.66
N ARG A 45 7.73 -7.45 3.48
CA ARG A 45 8.73 -6.41 3.74
C ARG A 45 8.54 -5.17 2.88
N ASN A 46 8.41 -5.34 1.57
CA ASN A 46 8.24 -4.22 0.64
C ASN A 46 6.92 -3.47 0.91
N LEU A 47 5.85 -4.21 1.19
CA LEU A 47 4.56 -3.62 1.49
C LEU A 47 4.61 -2.82 2.81
N VAL A 48 5.27 -3.35 3.84
CA VAL A 48 5.48 -2.64 5.11
C VAL A 48 6.27 -1.36 4.90
N GLU A 49 7.40 -1.41 4.19
CA GLU A 49 8.24 -0.24 3.93
C GLU A 49 7.48 0.84 3.13
N LEU A 50 6.75 0.43 2.10
CA LEU A 50 5.90 1.30 1.29
C LEU A 50 4.82 1.99 2.12
N MET A 51 4.05 1.21 2.87
CA MET A 51 2.92 1.72 3.65
C MET A 51 3.38 2.58 4.83
N ALA A 52 4.52 2.27 5.44
CA ALA A 52 5.12 3.12 6.48
C ALA A 52 5.50 4.48 5.91
N ALA A 53 6.11 4.52 4.73
CA ALA A 53 6.50 5.77 4.08
C ALA A 53 5.29 6.62 3.66
N VAL A 54 4.19 6.00 3.25
CA VAL A 54 2.97 6.70 2.78
C VAL A 54 2.09 7.15 3.94
N THR A 55 1.89 6.31 4.94
CA THR A 55 0.94 6.55 6.04
C THR A 55 1.59 7.14 7.30
N GLY A 56 2.92 7.05 7.42
CA GLY A 56 3.65 7.42 8.64
C GLY A 56 3.44 6.46 9.82
N LYS A 57 2.72 5.33 9.60
CA LYS A 57 2.50 4.30 10.63
C LYS A 57 3.79 3.51 10.88
N ASP A 58 3.88 2.95 12.08
CA ASP A 58 4.98 2.06 12.46
C ASP A 58 4.96 0.75 11.67
N ALA A 59 6.15 0.27 11.30
CA ALA A 59 6.33 -0.93 10.49
C ALA A 59 5.78 -2.20 11.14
N ALA A 60 5.92 -2.36 12.46
CA ALA A 60 5.40 -3.53 13.16
C ALA A 60 3.87 -3.50 13.25
N THR A 61 3.28 -2.31 13.35
CA THR A 61 1.81 -2.13 13.27
C THR A 61 1.29 -2.55 11.90
N ILE A 62 1.92 -2.06 10.82
CA ILE A 62 1.53 -2.41 9.45
C ILE A 62 1.68 -3.91 9.19
N LEU A 63 2.76 -4.53 9.66
CA LEU A 63 2.95 -5.98 9.50
C LEU A 63 1.83 -6.78 10.18
N ASN A 64 1.41 -6.37 11.38
CA ASN A 64 0.26 -6.97 12.04
C ASN A 64 -1.03 -6.79 11.22
N ASP A 65 -1.27 -5.56 10.73
CA ASP A 65 -2.43 -5.25 9.91
C ASP A 65 -2.46 -6.04 8.61
N ILE A 66 -1.31 -6.32 7.99
CA ILE A 66 -1.22 -7.20 6.80
C ILE A 66 -1.71 -8.61 7.14
N TYR A 67 -1.19 -9.22 8.23
CA TYR A 67 -1.63 -10.56 8.62
C TYR A 67 -3.10 -10.62 9.04
N ALA A 68 -3.59 -9.58 9.72
CA ALA A 68 -5.00 -9.43 10.04
C ALA A 68 -5.85 -9.32 8.76
N CYS A 69 -5.41 -8.50 7.81
CA CYS A 69 -6.08 -8.27 6.53
C CYS A 69 -6.21 -9.57 5.70
N VAL A 70 -5.12 -10.33 5.56
CA VAL A 70 -5.11 -11.61 4.86
C VAL A 70 -6.06 -12.62 5.52
N SER A 71 -6.13 -12.60 6.85
CA SER A 71 -7.01 -13.49 7.62
C SER A 71 -8.49 -13.08 7.52
N SER A 72 -8.78 -11.78 7.59
CA SER A 72 -10.14 -11.24 7.62
C SER A 72 -10.78 -11.08 6.25
N LYS A 73 -9.99 -11.09 5.16
CA LYS A 73 -10.43 -10.96 3.76
C LYS A 73 -11.37 -9.76 3.54
N PRO A 74 -10.83 -8.56 3.24
CA PRO A 74 -11.68 -7.41 3.00
C PRO A 74 -12.67 -7.63 1.86
N GLU A 75 -13.79 -6.91 1.92
CA GLU A 75 -14.87 -6.96 0.94
C GLU A 75 -14.32 -6.80 -0.49
N PRO A 76 -14.63 -7.73 -1.43
CA PRO A 76 -14.11 -7.67 -2.80
C PRO A 76 -14.47 -6.37 -3.52
N SER A 77 -15.63 -5.79 -3.22
CA SER A 77 -16.10 -4.51 -3.77
C SER A 77 -15.19 -3.34 -3.37
N ALA A 78 -14.65 -3.34 -2.15
CA ALA A 78 -13.74 -2.31 -1.67
C ALA A 78 -12.35 -2.43 -2.31
N ILE A 79 -11.88 -3.67 -2.51
CA ILE A 79 -10.63 -3.96 -3.22
C ILE A 79 -10.75 -3.47 -4.67
N GLU A 80 -11.85 -3.78 -5.36
CA GLU A 80 -12.04 -3.40 -6.76
C GLU A 80 -12.17 -1.88 -6.94
N ALA A 81 -12.90 -1.21 -6.05
CA ALA A 81 -12.96 0.26 -6.06
C ALA A 81 -11.57 0.90 -5.87
N THR A 82 -10.76 0.31 -4.99
CA THR A 82 -9.36 0.74 -4.77
C THR A 82 -8.50 0.47 -6.00
N ARG A 83 -8.65 -0.69 -6.64
CA ARG A 83 -7.95 -1.04 -7.88
C ARG A 83 -8.22 0.00 -8.95
N HIS A 84 -9.48 0.29 -9.26
CA HIS A 84 -9.84 1.29 -10.27
C HIS A 84 -9.32 2.69 -9.96
N LEU A 85 -9.28 3.08 -8.68
CA LEU A 85 -8.65 4.34 -8.29
C LEU A 85 -7.17 4.32 -8.62
N LEU A 86 -6.43 3.30 -8.16
CA LEU A 86 -4.98 3.23 -8.33
C LEU A 86 -4.56 3.04 -9.80
N GLU A 87 -5.35 2.34 -10.63
CA GLU A 87 -5.12 2.21 -12.07
C GLU A 87 -5.06 3.57 -12.77
N ARG A 88 -5.91 4.52 -12.35
CA ARG A 88 -5.88 5.90 -12.87
C ARG A 88 -4.63 6.67 -12.48
N HIS A 89 -3.91 6.19 -11.47
CA HIS A 89 -2.66 6.76 -10.96
C HIS A 89 -1.43 5.93 -11.33
N GLY A 90 -1.58 4.85 -12.12
CA GLY A 90 -0.46 4.08 -12.67
C GLY A 90 -0.17 2.74 -11.96
N LEU A 91 -1.16 2.11 -11.32
CA LEU A 91 -1.01 0.78 -10.68
C LEU A 91 -0.34 -0.25 -11.59
N GLN A 92 -0.69 -0.26 -12.88
CA GLN A 92 -0.11 -1.18 -13.86
C GLN A 92 1.41 -1.04 -14.02
N ALA A 93 1.97 0.15 -13.84
CA ALA A 93 3.42 0.36 -13.95
C ALA A 93 4.15 -0.18 -12.71
N VAL A 94 3.49 -0.15 -11.56
CA VAL A 94 4.00 -0.60 -10.27
C VAL A 94 3.89 -2.12 -10.12
N CYS A 95 2.85 -2.72 -10.69
CA CYS A 95 2.62 -4.17 -10.65
C CYS A 95 3.34 -4.95 -11.77
N ALA A 96 3.90 -4.27 -12.78
CA ALA A 96 4.57 -4.91 -13.93
C ALA A 96 6.08 -5.14 -13.71
N GLU A 97 6.63 -4.75 -12.57
CA GLU A 97 8.02 -5.02 -12.20
C GLU A 97 8.12 -6.42 -11.55
N ASP A 98 8.07 -7.47 -12.38
CA ASP A 98 8.45 -8.86 -12.04
C ASP A 98 9.88 -9.16 -12.54
#